data_AF-A0A5N5K926-F1
#
_entry.id   AF-A0A5N5K926-F1
#
_cell.length_a   1.000
_cell.length_b   1.000
_cell.length_c   1.000
_cell.angle_alpha   90.00
_cell.angle_beta   90.00
_cell.angle_gamma   90.00
#
_symmetry.space_group_name_H-M   'P 1'
#
loop_
_entity.id
_entity.type
_entity.pdbx_description
1 polymer ?
#
loop_
_entity_poly.entity_id
_entity_poly.type
_entity_poly.pdbx_seq_one_letter_code
_entity_poly.pdbx_strand_id
1 'polypeptide(L)'
;MIFISFCLRDATSAYKDEALELQKELRHLQVQFDLLSGQASALIQGRRARVAATSTVNGCLAAVDDTLSARNLRMNEILGRIASTAQELARYHSGDEGDIYLAYSDFHQYWLQDSSCIKEINQWFSKQLDTGPFRLVAEEGKSKCSWVSLDDVSNILVRDLEQSHHQRVSELQRLRSIFGTSERQWVEAQVENAKQQAILMVLKSQVTSDEAHIHLDLHSLRRKHAVLVEELSNLHHKEEKLLSETIPDLCWELAQLQDTYILQGDYDLKVMRQEYYINRQKMLINHLINQLARHQFLKIACQLEKKNMLGAYSLLKVIESELQGYLSSTMGRVGRCLALTQAASDLQEQGAVDDRDTLLHGVRDLLSIHSNAQAGLSIYVSAPGIVQQISALHADLMTLQSDLENSLPEDRNRCIIELCTLIQSLQQLLFASSTTAQPILTPRTLMKELDEMEKINGKLSVAVEEVTLEHCKKNEIVKHHSQEVGLQRRVFVDFFCNPERLRSQVRELTARVRALQAA
;
A
#
# COMPACT_ATOMS: atom_id res chain seq x y z
N MET A 1 15.61 -93.76 -62.24
CA MET A 1 16.35 -93.00 -61.20
C MET A 1 16.93 -91.66 -61.71
N ILE A 2 17.22 -91.50 -63.01
CA ILE A 2 17.83 -90.27 -63.57
C ILE A 2 16.83 -89.09 -63.73
N PHE A 3 15.57 -89.36 -64.06
CA PHE A 3 14.54 -88.31 -64.22
C PHE A 3 14.17 -87.60 -62.91
N ILE A 4 14.18 -88.31 -61.77
CA ILE A 4 13.82 -87.76 -60.46
C ILE A 4 14.91 -86.80 -59.95
N SER A 5 16.18 -87.11 -60.22
CA SER A 5 17.31 -86.25 -59.86
C SER A 5 17.36 -84.95 -60.66
N PHE A 6 16.85 -84.95 -61.89
CA PHE A 6 16.82 -83.75 -62.74
C PHE A 6 15.69 -82.80 -62.29
N CYS A 7 14.48 -83.33 -62.07
CA CYS A 7 13.37 -82.54 -61.52
C CYS A 7 13.66 -81.95 -60.13
N LEU A 8 14.37 -82.69 -59.26
CA LEU A 8 14.81 -82.16 -57.95
C LEU A 8 15.85 -81.03 -58.09
N ARG A 9 16.71 -81.09 -59.12
CA ARG A 9 17.73 -80.07 -59.37
C ARG A 9 17.13 -78.79 -59.93
N ASP A 10 16.17 -78.92 -60.85
CA ASP A 10 15.45 -77.79 -61.42
C ASP A 10 14.52 -77.12 -60.38
N ALA A 11 13.86 -77.92 -59.53
CA ALA A 11 13.08 -77.39 -58.41
C ALA A 11 13.99 -76.67 -57.40
N THR A 12 15.16 -77.21 -57.07
CA THR A 12 16.10 -76.56 -56.14
C THR A 12 16.79 -75.32 -56.73
N SER A 13 16.95 -75.20 -58.04
CA SER A 13 17.36 -73.93 -58.66
C SER A 13 16.23 -72.90 -58.65
N ALA A 14 15.00 -73.30 -58.97
CA ALA A 14 13.84 -72.40 -58.92
C ALA A 14 13.61 -71.83 -57.50
N TYR A 15 13.70 -72.66 -56.46
CA TYR A 15 13.61 -72.19 -55.07
C TYR A 15 14.77 -71.29 -54.64
N LYS A 16 15.97 -71.47 -55.22
CA LYS A 16 17.12 -70.58 -54.95
C LYS A 16 16.95 -69.24 -55.62
N ASP A 17 16.43 -69.22 -56.84
CA ASP A 17 16.15 -67.99 -57.58
C ASP A 17 15.02 -67.19 -56.88
N GLU A 18 13.95 -67.86 -56.45
CA GLU A 18 12.88 -67.27 -55.64
C GLU A 18 13.40 -66.74 -54.29
N ALA A 19 14.28 -67.47 -53.61
CA ALA A 19 14.91 -67.00 -52.37
C ALA A 19 15.81 -65.77 -52.59
N LEU A 20 16.52 -65.69 -53.73
CA LEU A 20 17.33 -64.53 -54.10
C LEU A 20 16.46 -63.32 -54.44
N GLU A 21 15.31 -63.54 -55.07
CA GLU A 21 14.33 -62.50 -55.41
C GLU A 21 13.68 -61.93 -54.14
N LEU A 22 13.22 -62.79 -53.23
CA LEU A 22 12.73 -62.39 -51.90
C LEU A 22 13.80 -61.66 -51.07
N GLN A 23 15.08 -62.04 -51.19
CA GLN A 23 16.17 -61.33 -50.50
C GLN A 23 16.44 -59.93 -51.10
N LYS A 24 16.14 -59.72 -52.38
CA LYS A 24 16.19 -58.38 -53.01
C LYS A 24 15.00 -57.53 -52.56
N GLU A 25 13.81 -58.11 -52.51
CA GLU A 25 12.60 -57.43 -52.02
C GLU A 25 12.73 -57.03 -50.55
N LEU A 26 13.25 -57.91 -49.68
CA LEU A 26 13.52 -57.58 -48.28
C LEU A 26 14.51 -56.44 -48.14
N ARG A 27 15.59 -56.43 -48.92
CA ARG A 27 16.57 -55.32 -48.91
C ARG A 27 15.94 -54.01 -49.38
N HIS A 28 15.10 -54.06 -50.43
CA HIS A 28 14.40 -52.89 -50.91
C HIS A 28 13.41 -52.35 -49.85
N LEU A 29 12.63 -53.23 -49.22
CA LEU A 29 11.72 -52.85 -48.13
C LEU A 29 12.47 -52.30 -46.91
N GLN A 30 13.65 -52.84 -46.59
CA GLN A 30 14.45 -52.36 -45.48
C GLN A 30 15.02 -50.96 -45.75
N VAL A 31 15.49 -50.69 -46.97
CA VAL A 31 15.92 -49.34 -47.39
C VAL A 31 14.74 -48.35 -47.35
N GLN A 32 13.55 -48.77 -47.79
CA GLN A 32 12.34 -47.94 -47.70
C GLN A 32 11.94 -47.66 -46.24
N PHE A 33 12.04 -48.66 -45.37
CA PHE A 33 11.77 -48.50 -43.94
C PHE A 33 12.76 -47.53 -43.28
N ASP A 34 14.05 -47.65 -43.58
CA ASP A 34 15.10 -46.76 -43.06
C ASP A 34 14.90 -45.32 -43.54
N LEU A 35 14.50 -45.12 -44.81
CA LEU A 35 14.17 -43.80 -45.35
C LEU A 35 12.95 -43.19 -44.64
N LEU A 36 11.88 -43.96 -44.46
CA LEU A 36 10.67 -43.50 -43.75
C LEU A 36 10.96 -43.22 -42.27
N SER A 37 11.81 -44.03 -41.62
CA SER A 37 12.27 -43.80 -40.26
C SER A 37 13.10 -42.52 -40.12
N GLY A 38 13.98 -42.24 -41.10
CA GLY A 38 14.71 -40.98 -41.22
C GLY A 38 13.78 -39.77 -41.40
N GLN A 39 12.77 -39.88 -42.26
CA GLN A 39 11.78 -38.81 -42.45
C GLN A 39 10.92 -38.59 -41.20
N ALA A 40 10.51 -39.66 -40.51
CA ALA A 40 9.76 -39.58 -39.26
C ALA A 40 10.58 -38.90 -38.15
N SER A 41 11.86 -39.25 -38.00
CA SER A 41 12.74 -38.62 -37.01
C SER A 41 12.98 -37.14 -37.29
N ALA A 42 13.19 -36.75 -38.56
CA ALA A 42 13.31 -35.35 -38.97
C ALA A 42 12.02 -34.55 -38.70
N LEU A 43 10.85 -35.14 -38.95
CA LEU A 43 9.56 -34.51 -38.64
C LEU A 43 9.35 -34.34 -37.12
N ILE A 44 9.71 -35.33 -36.33
CA ILE A 44 9.63 -35.28 -34.86
C ILE A 44 10.58 -34.20 -34.32
N GLN A 45 11.82 -34.14 -34.82
CA GLN A 45 12.79 -33.13 -34.43
C GLN A 45 12.34 -31.73 -34.84
N GLY A 46 11.82 -31.56 -36.06
CA GLY A 46 11.23 -30.30 -36.53
C GLY A 46 10.02 -29.87 -35.70
N ARG A 47 9.16 -30.81 -35.28
CA ARG A 47 8.05 -30.53 -34.35
C ARG A 47 8.55 -30.08 -32.99
N ARG A 48 9.57 -30.74 -32.42
CA ARG A 48 10.17 -30.36 -31.13
C ARG A 48 10.80 -28.96 -31.20
N ALA A 49 11.53 -28.65 -32.27
CA ALA A 49 12.12 -27.33 -32.48
C ALA A 49 11.05 -26.23 -32.57
N ARG A 50 9.96 -26.47 -33.30
CA ARG A 50 8.83 -25.52 -33.35
C ARG A 50 8.15 -25.35 -32.00
N VAL A 51 7.93 -26.42 -31.25
CA VAL A 51 7.34 -26.35 -29.90
C VAL A 51 8.24 -25.55 -28.95
N ALA A 52 9.56 -25.78 -28.99
CA ALA A 52 10.52 -25.01 -28.20
C ALA A 52 10.49 -23.52 -28.57
N ALA A 53 10.52 -23.18 -29.87
CA ALA A 53 10.42 -21.79 -30.33
C ALA A 53 9.09 -21.12 -29.96
N THR A 54 7.96 -21.85 -30.03
CA THR A 54 6.68 -21.30 -29.58
C THR A 54 6.64 -21.09 -28.07
N SER A 55 7.30 -21.95 -27.29
CA SER A 55 7.35 -21.80 -25.83
C SER A 55 8.19 -20.59 -25.40
N THR A 56 9.30 -20.30 -26.08
CA THR A 56 10.12 -19.11 -25.80
C THR A 56 9.36 -17.84 -26.19
N VAL A 57 8.70 -17.82 -27.34
CA VAL A 57 7.86 -16.68 -27.77
C VAL A 57 6.70 -16.46 -26.80
N ASN A 58 6.02 -17.53 -26.37
CA ASN A 58 4.95 -17.43 -25.37
C ASN A 58 5.48 -16.91 -24.02
N GLY A 59 6.69 -17.30 -23.61
CA GLY A 59 7.36 -16.76 -22.43
C GLY A 59 7.64 -15.26 -22.55
N CYS A 60 8.12 -14.80 -23.70
CA CYS A 60 8.32 -13.37 -23.96
C CYS A 60 6.99 -12.60 -23.98
N LEU A 61 5.94 -13.17 -24.57
CA LEU A 61 4.60 -12.55 -24.58
C LEU A 61 4.02 -12.42 -23.18
N ALA A 62 4.15 -13.46 -22.35
CA ALA A 62 3.73 -13.41 -20.95
C ALA A 62 4.49 -12.31 -20.17
N ALA A 63 5.82 -12.21 -20.35
CA ALA A 63 6.60 -11.15 -19.71
C ALA A 63 6.16 -9.75 -20.15
N VAL A 64 5.81 -9.56 -21.42
CA VAL A 64 5.27 -8.28 -21.91
C VAL A 64 3.89 -8.00 -21.30
N ASP A 65 3.01 -8.99 -21.23
CA ASP A 65 1.68 -8.85 -20.62
C ASP A 65 1.77 -8.50 -19.12
N ASP A 66 2.72 -9.11 -18.40
CA ASP A 66 3.05 -8.76 -17.01
C ASP A 66 3.52 -7.31 -16.88
N THR A 67 4.35 -6.82 -17.81
CA THR A 67 4.78 -5.41 -17.78
C THR A 67 3.65 -4.43 -18.08
N LEU A 68 2.74 -4.79 -19.00
CA LEU A 68 1.58 -3.96 -19.35
C LEU A 68 0.55 -3.92 -18.22
N SER A 69 0.26 -5.07 -17.60
CA SER A 69 -0.64 -5.16 -16.45
C SER A 69 -0.09 -4.37 -15.26
N ALA A 70 1.21 -4.47 -14.96
CA ALA A 70 1.86 -3.65 -13.93
C ALA A 70 1.76 -2.14 -14.22
N ARG A 71 1.90 -1.74 -15.49
CA ARG A 71 1.75 -0.33 -15.90
C ARG A 71 0.30 0.15 -15.78
N ASN A 72 -0.67 -0.68 -16.13
CA ASN A 72 -2.09 -0.39 -15.96
C ASN A 72 -2.46 -0.23 -14.48
N LEU A 73 -1.90 -1.07 -13.60
CA LEU A 73 -2.12 -0.95 -12.16
C LEU A 73 -1.57 0.38 -11.62
N ARG A 74 -0.36 0.78 -12.02
CA ARG A 74 0.20 2.11 -11.68
C ARG A 74 -0.66 3.26 -12.22
N MET A 75 -1.22 3.12 -13.41
CA MET A 75 -2.11 4.14 -13.98
C MET A 75 -3.40 4.27 -13.15
N ASN A 76 -4.00 3.15 -12.76
CA ASN A 76 -5.17 3.15 -11.89
C ASN A 76 -4.87 3.76 -10.52
N GLU A 77 -3.70 3.48 -9.93
CA GLU A 77 -3.25 4.13 -8.68
C GLU A 77 -3.08 5.65 -8.84
N ILE A 78 -2.55 6.12 -9.97
CA ILE A 78 -2.41 7.55 -10.26
C ILE A 78 -3.80 8.20 -10.44
N LEU A 79 -4.69 7.57 -11.19
CA LEU A 79 -6.07 8.05 -11.38
C LEU A 79 -6.83 8.10 -10.04
N GLY A 80 -6.66 7.08 -9.19
CA GLY A 80 -7.22 7.07 -7.83
C GLY A 80 -6.69 8.23 -6.98
N ARG A 81 -5.39 8.50 -7.02
CA ARG A 81 -4.78 9.67 -6.35
C ARG A 81 -5.28 11.00 -6.91
N ILE A 82 -5.48 11.11 -8.21
CA ILE A 82 -6.05 12.33 -8.83
C ILE A 82 -7.50 12.51 -8.38
N ALA A 83 -8.29 11.44 -8.31
CA ALA A 83 -9.67 11.50 -7.85
C ALA A 83 -9.76 11.90 -6.37
N SER A 84 -8.89 11.34 -5.51
CA SER A 84 -8.86 11.69 -4.08
C SER A 84 -8.42 13.14 -3.86
N THR A 85 -7.36 13.59 -4.54
CA THR A 85 -6.92 14.99 -4.42
C THR A 85 -7.96 15.95 -5.00
N ALA A 86 -8.61 15.62 -6.12
CA ALA A 86 -9.73 16.42 -6.64
C ALA A 86 -10.91 16.48 -5.65
N GLN A 87 -11.19 15.39 -4.93
CA GLN A 87 -12.23 15.37 -3.90
C GLN A 87 -11.84 16.20 -2.67
N GLU A 88 -10.59 16.15 -2.23
CA GLU A 88 -10.06 17.03 -1.17
C GLU A 88 -10.14 18.50 -1.59
N LEU A 89 -9.78 18.82 -2.83
CA LEU A 89 -9.92 20.17 -3.39
C LEU A 89 -11.37 20.65 -3.44
N ALA A 90 -12.30 19.77 -3.82
CA ALA A 90 -13.71 20.10 -3.79
C ALA A 90 -14.19 20.40 -2.37
N ARG A 91 -13.66 19.69 -1.35
CA ARG A 91 -13.96 19.95 0.06
C ARG A 91 -13.45 21.32 0.54
N TYR A 92 -12.22 21.70 0.19
CA TYR A 92 -11.68 23.04 0.48
C TYR A 92 -12.42 24.20 -0.23
N HIS A 93 -13.33 23.88 -1.15
CA HIS A 93 -14.12 24.87 -1.89
C HIS A 93 -15.63 24.72 -1.66
N SER A 94 -16.08 23.73 -0.87
CA SER A 94 -17.51 23.56 -0.57
C SER A 94 -18.00 24.49 0.55
N GLY A 95 -17.10 25.18 1.26
CA GLY A 95 -17.46 26.23 2.23
C GLY A 95 -18.16 25.75 3.49
N ASP A 96 -18.14 24.43 3.75
CA ASP A 96 -18.81 23.80 4.91
C ASP A 96 -17.96 23.84 6.19
N GLU A 97 -16.63 24.05 6.07
CA GLU A 97 -15.75 24.31 7.20
C GLU A 97 -15.12 25.71 7.07
N GLY A 98 -14.72 26.32 8.18
CA GLY A 98 -14.18 27.69 8.25
C GLY A 98 -12.85 27.83 7.51
N ASP A 99 -12.89 27.82 6.18
CA ASP A 99 -11.74 27.84 5.31
C ASP A 99 -11.13 29.25 5.25
N ILE A 100 -9.81 29.29 5.43
CA ILE A 100 -9.01 30.51 5.29
C ILE A 100 -8.90 30.81 3.79
N TYR A 101 -9.52 31.91 3.34
CA TYR A 101 -9.30 32.44 2.00
C TYR A 101 -7.80 32.58 1.72
N LEU A 102 -7.35 32.17 0.53
CA LEU A 102 -5.95 32.33 0.11
C LEU A 102 -5.56 33.82 0.14
N ALA A 103 -6.51 34.74 -0.07
CA ALA A 103 -6.29 36.17 0.07
C ALA A 103 -5.79 36.61 1.46
N TYR A 104 -6.11 35.87 2.53
CA TYR A 104 -5.66 36.17 3.89
C TYR A 104 -4.43 35.35 4.32
N SER A 105 -3.93 34.46 3.46
CA SER A 105 -2.77 33.61 3.76
C SER A 105 -1.45 34.31 3.42
N ASP A 106 -0.44 34.13 4.28
CA ASP A 106 0.92 34.63 4.00
C ASP A 106 1.70 33.65 3.12
N PHE A 107 1.94 34.04 1.86
CA PHE A 107 2.73 33.25 0.90
C PHE A 107 4.24 33.43 1.04
N HIS A 108 4.73 34.25 1.98
CA HIS A 108 6.16 34.48 2.13
C HIS A 108 6.93 33.19 2.43
N GLN A 109 6.38 32.31 3.27
CA GLN A 109 6.97 31.00 3.58
C GLN A 109 7.01 30.07 2.35
N TYR A 110 5.94 30.04 1.56
CA TYR A 110 5.89 29.28 0.31
C TYR A 110 6.96 29.75 -0.68
N TRP A 111 7.08 31.07 -0.87
CA TRP A 111 8.07 31.66 -1.77
C TRP A 111 9.51 31.39 -1.33
N LEU A 112 9.79 31.48 -0.02
CA LEU A 112 11.10 31.16 0.54
C LEU A 112 11.48 29.68 0.29
N GLN A 113 10.55 28.77 0.53
CA GLN A 113 10.76 27.34 0.28
C GLN A 113 10.97 27.04 -1.21
N ASP A 114 10.19 27.67 -2.09
CA ASP A 114 10.34 27.47 -3.54
C ASP A 114 11.67 28.03 -4.06
N SER A 115 12.07 29.21 -3.59
CA SER A 115 13.38 29.81 -3.90
C SER A 115 14.54 28.94 -3.42
N SER A 116 14.43 28.34 -2.22
CA SER A 116 15.43 27.37 -1.72
C SER A 116 15.48 26.11 -2.59
N CYS A 117 14.31 25.57 -2.95
CA CYS A 117 14.19 24.39 -3.79
C CYS A 117 14.80 24.61 -5.18
N ILE A 118 14.55 25.77 -5.81
CA ILE A 118 15.17 26.13 -7.09
C ILE A 118 16.69 26.22 -6.96
N LYS A 119 17.22 26.79 -5.87
CA LYS A 119 18.67 26.86 -5.63
C LYS A 119 19.28 25.46 -5.48
N GLU A 120 18.63 24.57 -4.74
CA GLU A 120 19.07 23.18 -4.57
C GLU A 120 19.03 22.41 -5.90
N ILE A 121 17.97 22.58 -6.70
CA ILE A 121 17.86 21.96 -8.02
C ILE A 121 18.97 22.47 -8.95
N ASN A 122 19.26 23.77 -8.96
CA ASN A 122 20.33 24.33 -9.77
C ASN A 122 21.71 23.84 -9.29
N GLN A 123 21.94 23.73 -7.98
CA GLN A 123 23.17 23.14 -7.45
C GLN A 123 23.31 21.66 -7.81
N TRP A 124 22.21 20.90 -7.73
CA TRP A 124 22.18 19.50 -8.15
C TRP A 124 22.43 19.36 -9.66
N PHE A 125 21.82 20.22 -10.47
CA PHE A 125 22.02 20.28 -11.92
C PHE A 125 23.49 20.49 -12.25
N SER A 126 24.13 21.50 -11.65
CA SER A 126 25.54 21.77 -11.91
C SER A 126 26.46 20.66 -11.38
N LYS A 127 26.15 20.06 -10.23
CA LYS A 127 26.94 18.91 -9.72
C LYS A 127 26.82 17.69 -10.63
N GLN A 128 25.64 17.40 -11.17
CA GLN A 128 25.36 16.13 -11.82
C GLN A 128 25.44 16.16 -13.35
N LEU A 129 25.28 17.33 -13.99
CA LEU A 129 25.26 17.49 -15.43
C LEU A 129 26.44 18.32 -15.96
N ASP A 130 26.88 19.38 -15.26
CA ASP A 130 28.05 20.17 -15.70
C ASP A 130 29.38 19.42 -15.47
N THR A 131 29.42 18.47 -14.54
CA THR A 131 30.61 17.61 -14.31
C THR A 131 30.83 16.56 -15.42
N GLY A 132 29.91 16.48 -16.38
CA GLY A 132 30.08 15.70 -17.61
C GLY A 132 30.00 14.17 -17.47
N PRO A 133 29.77 13.44 -18.58
CA PRO A 133 29.47 11.99 -18.58
C PRO A 133 30.56 11.07 -18.08
N PHE A 134 31.79 11.55 -18.14
CA PHE A 134 32.95 10.69 -18.12
C PHE A 134 33.37 10.30 -16.71
N ARG A 135 33.10 11.14 -15.70
CA ARG A 135 33.56 10.89 -14.33
C ARG A 135 32.64 9.96 -13.54
N LEU A 136 31.32 10.12 -13.67
CA LEU A 136 30.33 9.42 -12.83
C LEU A 136 30.02 8.00 -13.32
N VAL A 137 30.00 7.76 -14.64
CA VAL A 137 29.82 6.41 -15.19
C VAL A 137 31.10 5.58 -15.04
N ALA A 138 32.28 6.20 -14.96
CA ALA A 138 33.52 5.50 -14.62
C ALA A 138 33.52 5.00 -13.17
N GLU A 139 32.91 5.73 -12.23
CA GLU A 139 32.84 5.34 -10.82
C GLU A 139 31.80 4.24 -10.54
N GLU A 140 30.62 4.28 -11.16
CA GLU A 140 29.64 3.18 -11.07
C GLU A 140 29.97 2.00 -12.00
N GLY A 141 30.69 2.24 -13.11
CA GLY A 141 31.22 1.18 -13.96
C GLY A 141 32.26 0.32 -13.24
N LYS A 142 33.06 0.91 -12.34
CA LYS A 142 34.02 0.19 -11.48
C LYS A 142 33.34 -0.82 -10.55
N SER A 143 32.09 -0.58 -10.12
CA SER A 143 31.38 -1.49 -9.20
C SER A 143 30.65 -2.64 -9.90
N LYS A 144 30.30 -2.50 -11.18
CA LYS A 144 29.68 -3.56 -11.99
C LYS A 144 30.67 -4.31 -12.89
N CYS A 145 31.78 -3.67 -13.28
CA CYS A 145 32.84 -4.26 -14.11
C CYS A 145 34.21 -3.91 -13.51
N SER A 146 34.79 -4.79 -12.68
CA SER A 146 36.11 -4.58 -12.07
C SER A 146 37.28 -4.72 -13.04
N TRP A 147 37.04 -4.99 -14.33
CA TRP A 147 38.05 -5.40 -15.30
C TRP A 147 38.54 -4.28 -16.22
N VAL A 148 37.98 -3.07 -16.14
CA VAL A 148 38.39 -1.95 -17.02
C VAL A 148 38.56 -0.67 -16.21
N SER A 149 39.80 -0.21 -16.05
CA SER A 149 40.10 1.14 -15.55
C SER A 149 39.70 2.16 -16.62
N LEU A 150 38.56 2.84 -16.40
CA LEU A 150 38.06 3.95 -17.24
C LEU A 150 38.79 5.29 -17.00
N ASP A 151 40.05 5.28 -16.53
CA ASP A 151 40.78 6.51 -16.20
C ASP A 151 41.37 7.22 -17.44
N ASP A 152 41.10 6.75 -18.67
CA ASP A 152 41.55 7.43 -19.87
C ASP A 152 40.65 8.63 -20.23
N VAL A 153 41.11 9.78 -19.73
CA VAL A 153 40.68 11.16 -20.02
C VAL A 153 40.93 11.56 -21.50
N SER A 154 41.20 10.62 -22.41
CA SER A 154 41.53 10.90 -23.82
C SER A 154 40.34 11.21 -24.73
N ASN A 155 39.12 11.38 -24.19
CA ASN A 155 37.96 11.87 -24.94
C ASN A 155 37.70 13.38 -24.74
N ILE A 156 38.73 14.16 -24.38
CA ILE A 156 38.68 15.61 -24.59
C ILE A 156 38.73 15.86 -26.11
N LEU A 157 37.65 16.47 -26.61
CA LEU A 157 37.37 16.86 -28.00
C LEU A 157 38.40 17.82 -28.61
N VAL A 158 39.68 17.47 -28.69
CA VAL A 158 40.69 18.31 -29.34
C VAL A 158 41.69 17.46 -30.15
N ARG A 159 41.44 17.39 -31.46
CA ARG A 159 42.44 17.43 -32.54
C ARG A 159 43.34 16.19 -32.83
N ASP A 160 43.22 15.05 -32.14
CA ASP A 160 44.00 13.82 -32.48
C ASP A 160 43.12 12.58 -32.80
N LEU A 161 42.07 12.76 -33.61
CA LEU A 161 41.17 11.65 -33.96
C LEU A 161 41.88 10.57 -34.81
N GLU A 162 42.71 10.96 -35.78
CA GLU A 162 43.32 9.99 -36.71
C GLU A 162 44.34 9.08 -36.03
N GLN A 163 45.19 9.62 -35.14
CA GLN A 163 46.18 8.82 -34.42
C GLN A 163 45.54 7.86 -33.41
N SER A 164 44.49 8.30 -32.71
CA SER A 164 43.75 7.43 -31.78
C SER A 164 42.91 6.37 -32.50
N HIS A 165 42.35 6.67 -33.67
CA HIS A 165 41.69 5.68 -34.53
C HIS A 165 42.69 4.65 -35.06
N HIS A 166 43.86 5.07 -35.53
CA HIS A 166 44.91 4.15 -35.99
C HIS A 166 45.43 3.26 -34.85
N GLN A 167 45.57 3.79 -33.64
CA GLN A 167 45.93 2.99 -32.47
C GLN A 167 44.85 1.96 -32.11
N ARG A 168 43.57 2.33 -32.12
CA ARG A 168 42.46 1.39 -31.86
C ARG A 168 42.35 0.31 -32.93
N VAL A 169 42.53 0.66 -34.21
CA VAL A 169 42.55 -0.31 -35.31
C VAL A 169 43.75 -1.26 -35.18
N SER A 170 44.91 -0.74 -34.75
CA SER A 170 46.11 -1.57 -34.51
C SER A 170 45.93 -2.51 -33.31
N GLU A 171 45.29 -2.04 -32.24
CA GLU A 171 44.95 -2.88 -31.09
C GLU A 171 43.90 -3.95 -31.44
N LEU A 172 42.90 -3.63 -32.25
CA LEU A 172 41.94 -4.63 -32.75
C LEU A 172 42.64 -5.70 -33.60
N GLN A 173 43.55 -5.28 -34.48
CA GLN A 173 44.37 -6.22 -35.26
C GLN A 173 45.24 -7.11 -34.37
N ARG A 174 45.83 -6.54 -33.30
CA ARG A 174 46.60 -7.30 -32.31
C ARG A 174 45.70 -8.31 -31.58
N LEU A 175 44.52 -7.90 -31.10
CA LEU A 175 43.58 -8.78 -30.42
C LEU A 175 43.11 -9.91 -31.33
N ARG A 176 42.82 -9.62 -32.61
CA ARG A 176 42.46 -10.63 -33.61
C ARG A 176 43.58 -11.66 -33.84
N SER A 177 44.83 -11.23 -33.89
CA SER A 177 45.97 -12.16 -34.03
C SER A 177 46.17 -13.05 -32.80
N ILE A 178 45.94 -12.51 -31.60
CA ILE A 178 46.09 -13.24 -30.35
C ILE A 178 44.93 -14.22 -30.16
N PHE A 179 43.70 -13.81 -30.47
CA PHE A 179 42.52 -14.65 -30.31
C PHE A 179 42.56 -15.91 -31.18
N GLY A 180 42.94 -15.80 -32.46
CA GLY A 180 43.07 -16.96 -33.33
C GLY A 180 44.09 -17.98 -32.83
N THR A 181 45.18 -17.52 -32.22
CA THR A 181 46.21 -18.39 -31.65
C THR A 181 45.81 -18.98 -30.30
N SER A 182 45.13 -18.21 -29.44
CA SER A 182 44.64 -18.69 -28.15
C SER A 182 43.49 -19.69 -28.29
N GLU A 183 42.54 -19.46 -29.21
CA GLU A 183 41.45 -20.41 -29.48
C GLU A 183 41.98 -21.73 -30.02
N ARG A 184 42.95 -21.67 -30.94
CA ARG A 184 43.62 -22.86 -31.45
C ARG A 184 44.31 -23.64 -30.31
N GLN A 185 45.06 -22.96 -29.45
CA GLN A 185 45.72 -23.59 -28.30
C GLN A 185 44.70 -24.20 -27.33
N TRP A 186 43.55 -23.54 -27.14
CA TRP A 186 42.48 -24.06 -26.30
C TRP A 186 41.83 -25.32 -26.89
N VAL A 187 41.55 -25.33 -28.20
CA VAL A 187 41.04 -26.51 -28.91
C VAL A 187 42.05 -27.66 -28.86
N GLU A 188 43.32 -27.40 -29.14
CA GLU A 188 44.40 -28.40 -29.06
C GLU A 188 44.51 -28.99 -27.64
N ALA A 189 44.41 -28.15 -26.60
CA ALA A 189 44.39 -28.62 -25.21
C ALA A 189 43.15 -29.47 -24.88
N GLN A 190 41.98 -29.13 -25.42
CA GLN A 190 40.76 -29.94 -25.26
C GLN A 190 40.87 -31.28 -25.99
N VAL A 191 41.42 -31.30 -27.21
CA VAL A 191 41.64 -32.53 -27.98
C VAL A 191 42.62 -33.46 -27.25
N GLU A 192 43.73 -32.94 -26.74
CA GLU A 192 44.70 -33.73 -25.97
C GLU A 192 44.10 -34.24 -24.65
N ASN A 193 43.27 -33.45 -23.96
CA ASN A 193 42.54 -33.91 -22.78
C ASN A 193 41.56 -35.05 -23.13
N ALA A 194 40.77 -34.91 -24.19
CA ALA A 194 39.85 -35.95 -24.65
C ALA A 194 40.59 -37.24 -25.04
N LYS A 195 41.74 -37.11 -25.71
CA LYS A 195 42.63 -38.23 -26.04
C LYS A 195 43.16 -38.93 -24.79
N GLN A 196 43.63 -38.18 -23.80
CA GLN A 196 44.06 -38.73 -22.51
C GLN A 196 42.91 -39.43 -21.78
N GLN A 197 41.71 -38.86 -21.78
CA GLN A 197 40.52 -39.47 -21.20
C GLN A 197 40.13 -40.78 -21.90
N ALA A 198 40.19 -40.83 -23.23
CA ALA A 198 39.93 -42.04 -24.00
C ALA A 198 40.96 -43.14 -23.70
N ILE A 199 42.26 -42.79 -23.61
CA ILE A 199 43.32 -43.73 -23.22
C ILE A 199 43.06 -44.26 -21.81
N LEU A 200 42.75 -43.39 -20.86
CA LEU A 200 42.42 -43.81 -19.49
C LEU A 200 41.19 -44.71 -19.44
N MET A 201 40.16 -44.45 -20.27
CA MET A 201 38.96 -45.28 -20.36
C MET A 201 39.28 -46.66 -20.95
N VAL A 202 40.08 -46.72 -22.00
CA VAL A 202 40.53 -47.99 -22.60
C VAL A 202 41.39 -48.78 -21.62
N LEU A 203 42.36 -48.14 -20.96
CA LEU A 203 43.20 -48.80 -19.94
C LEU A 203 42.36 -49.32 -18.77
N LYS A 204 41.38 -48.54 -18.28
CA LYS A 204 40.43 -49.01 -17.26
C LYS A 204 39.63 -50.20 -17.77
N SER A 205 39.16 -50.18 -19.02
CA SER A 205 38.43 -51.30 -19.62
C SER A 205 39.30 -52.56 -19.77
N GLN A 206 40.60 -52.38 -20.09
CA GLN A 206 41.57 -53.47 -20.20
C GLN A 206 41.88 -54.09 -18.84
N VAL A 207 42.14 -53.28 -17.82
CA VAL A 207 42.32 -53.72 -16.42
C VAL A 207 41.07 -54.44 -15.89
N THR A 208 39.87 -54.05 -16.32
CA THR A 208 38.63 -54.78 -15.99
C THR A 208 38.40 -56.04 -16.83
N SER A 209 39.11 -56.21 -17.95
CA SER A 209 38.95 -57.31 -18.91
C SER A 209 40.06 -58.38 -18.85
N ASP A 210 40.99 -58.28 -17.90
CA ASP A 210 42.12 -59.20 -17.71
C ASP A 210 41.73 -60.68 -17.45
N GLU A 211 40.45 -61.05 -17.54
CA GLU A 211 39.96 -62.42 -17.35
C GLU A 211 39.67 -63.21 -18.65
N ALA A 212 39.83 -62.66 -19.85
CA ALA A 212 39.48 -63.42 -21.07
C ALA A 212 40.45 -63.26 -22.26
N HIS A 213 41.66 -63.78 -22.13
CA HIS A 213 42.52 -64.06 -23.30
C HIS A 213 42.07 -65.36 -23.98
N ILE A 214 41.01 -65.30 -24.76
CA ILE A 214 40.61 -66.42 -25.63
C ILE A 214 41.50 -66.41 -26.87
N HIS A 215 42.25 -67.50 -27.07
CA HIS A 215 43.12 -67.72 -28.22
C HIS A 215 42.34 -67.60 -29.55
N LEU A 216 42.53 -66.48 -30.25
CA LEU A 216 42.09 -66.29 -31.63
C LEU A 216 43.19 -66.79 -32.59
N ASP A 217 42.77 -67.50 -33.64
CA ASP A 217 43.65 -68.03 -34.69
C ASP A 217 44.55 -66.93 -35.27
N LEU A 218 45.86 -67.23 -35.45
CA LEU A 218 46.88 -66.28 -35.92
C LEU A 218 46.48 -65.58 -37.24
N HIS A 219 45.80 -66.30 -38.14
CA HIS A 219 45.32 -65.77 -39.41
C HIS A 219 44.14 -64.80 -39.26
N SER A 220 43.28 -65.01 -38.27
CA SER A 220 42.18 -64.09 -37.94
C SER A 220 42.72 -62.83 -37.25
N LEU A 221 43.75 -62.98 -36.43
CA LEU A 221 44.45 -61.88 -35.77
C LEU A 221 45.19 -61.00 -36.81
N ARG A 222 45.88 -61.61 -37.78
CA ARG A 222 46.56 -60.88 -38.87
C ARG A 222 45.57 -60.12 -39.76
N ARG A 223 44.42 -60.71 -40.09
CA ARG A 223 43.37 -60.02 -40.87
C ARG A 223 42.77 -58.85 -40.09
N LYS A 224 42.42 -59.05 -38.81
CA LYS A 224 41.93 -57.98 -37.94
C LYS A 224 42.98 -56.88 -37.76
N HIS A 225 44.26 -57.25 -37.60
CA HIS A 225 45.35 -56.29 -37.51
C HIS A 225 45.48 -55.47 -38.79
N ALA A 226 45.44 -56.10 -39.98
CA ALA A 226 45.48 -55.36 -41.25
C ALA A 226 44.29 -54.39 -41.41
N VAL A 227 43.08 -54.82 -41.06
CA VAL A 227 41.88 -53.95 -41.09
C VAL A 227 42.00 -52.81 -40.07
N LEU A 228 42.46 -53.08 -38.85
CA LEU A 228 42.69 -52.04 -37.83
C LEU A 228 43.79 -51.06 -38.24
N VAL A 229 44.85 -51.52 -38.91
CA VAL A 229 45.91 -50.65 -39.45
C VAL A 229 45.36 -49.75 -40.55
N GLU A 230 44.51 -50.28 -41.43
CA GLU A 230 43.85 -49.49 -42.47
C GLU A 230 42.86 -48.47 -41.85
N GLU A 231 42.04 -48.88 -40.90
CA GLU A 231 41.14 -48.00 -40.15
C GLU A 231 41.90 -46.91 -39.37
N LEU A 232 43.01 -47.27 -38.72
CA LEU A 232 43.89 -46.31 -38.04
C LEU A 232 44.52 -45.32 -39.02
N SER A 233 44.95 -45.77 -40.20
CA SER A 233 45.49 -44.87 -41.22
C SER A 233 44.44 -43.90 -41.76
N ASN A 234 43.21 -44.37 -41.97
CA ASN A 234 42.08 -43.55 -42.38
C ASN A 234 41.66 -42.54 -41.30
N LEU A 235 41.72 -42.93 -40.02
CA LEU A 235 41.44 -42.04 -38.89
C LEU A 235 42.55 -40.99 -38.73
N HIS A 236 43.82 -41.40 -38.84
CA HIS A 236 44.95 -40.48 -38.76
C HIS A 236 44.92 -39.45 -39.90
N HIS A 237 44.57 -39.86 -41.11
CA HIS A 237 44.42 -38.94 -42.23
C HIS A 237 43.25 -37.96 -42.04
N LYS A 238 42.16 -38.39 -41.38
CA LYS A 238 41.05 -37.49 -41.01
C LYS A 238 41.45 -36.53 -39.90
N GLU A 239 42.18 -36.99 -38.90
CA GLU A 239 42.74 -36.17 -37.82
C GLU A 239 43.68 -35.09 -38.37
N GLU A 240 44.58 -35.47 -39.27
CA GLU A 240 45.51 -34.55 -39.91
C GLU A 240 44.78 -33.48 -40.72
N LYS A 241 43.77 -33.86 -41.52
CA LYS A 241 42.89 -32.91 -42.23
C LYS A 241 42.15 -31.95 -41.31
N LEU A 242 41.67 -32.45 -40.17
CA LEU A 242 40.95 -31.61 -39.21
C LEU A 242 41.89 -30.58 -38.57
N LEU A 243 43.11 -30.99 -38.19
CA LEU A 243 44.12 -30.15 -37.55
C LEU A 243 44.78 -29.14 -38.51
N SER A 244 44.98 -29.52 -39.77
CA SER A 244 45.70 -28.69 -40.74
C SER A 244 44.80 -27.70 -41.49
N GLU A 245 43.56 -28.09 -41.81
CA GLU A 245 42.66 -27.30 -42.64
C GLU A 245 41.48 -26.76 -41.81
N THR A 246 40.65 -27.65 -41.24
CA THR A 246 39.33 -27.22 -40.73
C THR A 246 39.39 -26.38 -39.45
N ILE A 247 40.26 -26.72 -38.49
CA ILE A 247 40.35 -25.99 -37.22
C ILE A 247 40.97 -24.60 -37.45
N PRO A 248 42.09 -24.47 -38.19
CA PRO A 248 42.63 -23.16 -38.53
C PRO A 248 41.64 -22.26 -39.28
N ASP A 249 40.90 -22.80 -40.25
CA ASP A 249 39.91 -22.04 -41.03
C ASP A 249 38.76 -21.53 -40.13
N LEU A 250 38.22 -22.39 -39.26
CA LEU A 250 37.17 -22.00 -38.31
C LEU A 250 37.66 -21.00 -37.25
N CYS A 251 38.88 -21.16 -36.73
CA CYS A 251 39.48 -20.19 -35.81
C CYS A 251 39.69 -18.82 -36.49
N TRP A 252 40.01 -18.82 -37.79
CA TRP A 252 40.14 -17.59 -38.58
C TRP A 252 38.79 -16.91 -38.82
N GLU A 253 37.73 -17.68 -39.12
CA GLU A 253 36.36 -17.16 -39.23
C GLU A 253 35.86 -16.61 -37.88
N LEU A 254 36.13 -17.30 -36.77
CA LEU A 254 35.80 -16.83 -35.43
C LEU A 254 36.56 -15.55 -35.06
N ALA A 255 37.84 -15.46 -35.43
CA ALA A 255 38.65 -14.25 -35.21
C ALA A 255 38.14 -13.05 -36.02
N GLN A 256 37.55 -13.28 -37.20
CA GLN A 256 36.87 -12.22 -37.96
C GLN A 256 35.59 -11.74 -37.28
N LEU A 257 34.85 -12.64 -36.63
CA LEU A 257 33.62 -12.29 -35.92
C LEU A 257 33.89 -11.59 -34.58
N GLN A 258 35.09 -11.71 -34.01
CA GLN A 258 35.45 -11.07 -32.74
C GLN A 258 35.30 -9.54 -32.76
N ASP A 259 35.60 -8.89 -33.89
CA ASP A 259 35.44 -7.44 -34.06
C ASP A 259 33.99 -7.01 -33.81
N THR A 260 33.01 -7.85 -34.15
CA THR A 260 31.59 -7.58 -33.91
C THR A 260 31.22 -7.60 -32.43
N TYR A 261 31.82 -8.51 -31.65
CA TYR A 261 31.59 -8.61 -30.20
C TYR A 261 32.25 -7.47 -29.42
N ILE A 262 33.46 -7.07 -29.82
CA ILE A 262 34.16 -5.93 -29.21
C ILE A 262 33.39 -4.64 -29.52
N LEU A 263 32.96 -4.47 -30.77
CA LEU A 263 32.17 -3.31 -31.19
C LEU A 263 30.81 -3.27 -30.47
N GLN A 264 30.15 -4.42 -30.30
CA GLN A 264 28.91 -4.53 -29.54
C GLN A 264 29.11 -4.08 -28.09
N GLY A 265 30.15 -4.53 -27.40
CA GLY A 265 30.45 -4.09 -26.03
C GLY A 265 30.70 -2.58 -25.92
N ASP A 266 31.37 -1.98 -26.91
CA ASP A 266 31.61 -0.54 -27.00
C ASP A 266 30.30 0.25 -27.21
N TYR A 267 29.38 -0.25 -28.03
CA TYR A 267 28.07 0.36 -28.23
C TYR A 267 27.17 0.18 -27.00
N ASP A 268 27.18 -0.99 -26.37
CA ASP A 268 26.46 -1.24 -25.13
C ASP A 268 26.92 -0.29 -24.02
N LEU A 269 28.23 -0.04 -23.89
CA LEU A 269 28.76 0.94 -22.96
C LEU A 269 28.30 2.38 -23.27
N LYS A 270 28.21 2.74 -24.56
CA LYS A 270 27.66 4.05 -24.99
C LYS A 270 26.17 4.17 -24.68
N VAL A 271 25.39 3.12 -24.92
CA VAL A 271 23.95 3.07 -24.61
C VAL A 271 23.75 3.20 -23.10
N MET A 272 24.48 2.44 -22.28
CA MET A 272 24.40 2.54 -20.82
C MET A 272 24.73 3.94 -20.31
N ARG A 273 25.73 4.61 -20.89
CA ARG A 273 26.03 6.02 -20.58
C ARG A 273 24.85 6.92 -20.93
N GLN A 274 24.25 6.76 -22.12
CA GLN A 274 23.12 7.57 -22.54
C GLN A 274 21.87 7.33 -21.69
N GLU A 275 21.56 6.09 -21.35
CA GLU A 275 20.43 5.74 -20.49
C GLU A 275 20.57 6.37 -19.10
N TYR A 276 21.77 6.37 -18.54
CA TYR A 276 22.06 7.03 -17.29
C TYR A 276 21.77 8.55 -17.34
N TYR A 277 22.17 9.20 -18.43
CA TYR A 277 21.89 10.61 -18.68
C TYR A 277 20.39 10.89 -18.81
N ILE A 278 19.71 10.07 -19.60
CA ILE A 278 18.26 10.18 -19.80
C ILE A 278 17.53 10.00 -18.47
N ASN A 279 17.97 9.08 -17.62
CA ASN A 279 17.35 8.86 -16.31
C ASN A 279 17.54 10.05 -15.37
N ARG A 280 18.73 10.66 -15.34
CA ARG A 280 18.98 11.89 -14.57
C ARG A 280 18.20 13.08 -15.11
N GLN A 281 18.11 13.24 -16.42
CA GLN A 281 17.28 14.27 -17.05
C GLN A 281 15.80 14.07 -16.73
N LYS A 282 15.28 12.83 -16.80
CA LYS A 282 13.90 12.50 -16.38
C LYS A 282 13.65 12.88 -14.93
N MET A 283 14.60 12.62 -14.03
CA MET A 283 14.48 13.00 -12.62
C MET A 283 14.38 14.52 -12.45
N LEU A 284 15.25 15.28 -13.12
CA LEU A 284 15.19 16.74 -13.13
C LEU A 284 13.86 17.26 -13.70
N ILE A 285 13.44 16.73 -14.85
CA ILE A 285 12.18 17.08 -15.50
C ILE A 285 11.01 16.84 -14.54
N ASN A 286 11.00 15.72 -13.82
CA ASN A 286 9.97 15.45 -12.82
C ASN A 286 9.96 16.48 -11.70
N HIS A 287 11.12 16.90 -11.19
CA HIS A 287 11.19 17.96 -10.18
C HIS A 287 10.65 19.29 -10.72
N LEU A 288 10.99 19.66 -11.96
CA LEU A 288 10.50 20.87 -12.61
C LEU A 288 8.99 20.81 -12.89
N ILE A 289 8.48 19.67 -13.36
CA ILE A 289 7.05 19.45 -13.57
C ILE A 289 6.29 19.58 -12.25
N ASN A 290 6.81 19.01 -11.16
CA ASN A 290 6.19 19.11 -9.85
C ASN A 290 6.17 20.56 -9.33
N GLN A 291 7.27 21.31 -9.51
CA GLN A 291 7.28 22.74 -9.19
C GLN A 291 6.26 23.51 -10.02
N LEU A 292 6.22 23.29 -11.33
CA LEU A 292 5.27 23.96 -12.22
C LEU A 292 3.82 23.63 -11.84
N ALA A 293 3.53 22.37 -11.53
CA ALA A 293 2.20 21.92 -11.13
C ALA A 293 1.72 22.63 -9.84
N ARG A 294 2.60 22.78 -8.84
CA ARG A 294 2.28 23.53 -7.60
C ARG A 294 1.92 24.99 -7.88
N HIS A 295 2.71 25.66 -8.72
CA HIS A 295 2.44 27.05 -9.11
C HIS A 295 1.14 27.20 -9.92
N GLN A 296 0.91 26.30 -10.88
CA GLN A 296 -0.32 26.30 -11.67
C GLN A 296 -1.53 26.05 -10.79
N PHE A 297 -1.41 25.12 -9.85
CA PHE A 297 -2.46 24.82 -8.88
C PHE A 297 -2.80 26.04 -8.02
N LEU A 298 -1.79 26.69 -7.42
CA LEU A 298 -1.99 27.91 -6.65
C LEU A 298 -2.65 29.02 -7.47
N LYS A 299 -2.22 29.19 -8.73
CA LYS A 299 -2.80 30.17 -9.64
C LYS A 299 -4.28 29.88 -9.93
N ILE A 300 -4.65 28.63 -10.17
CA ILE A 300 -6.04 28.22 -10.40
C ILE A 300 -6.88 28.47 -9.14
N ALA A 301 -6.36 28.12 -7.96
CA ALA A 301 -7.05 28.35 -6.70
C ALA A 301 -7.32 29.85 -6.45
N CYS A 302 -6.33 30.72 -6.67
CA CYS A 302 -6.53 32.17 -6.58
C CYS A 302 -7.54 32.71 -7.61
N GLN A 303 -7.59 32.14 -8.82
CA GLN A 303 -8.57 32.54 -9.84
C GLN A 303 -10.00 32.13 -9.47
N LEU A 304 -10.17 30.93 -8.94
CA LEU A 304 -11.46 30.43 -8.44
C LEU A 304 -11.96 31.30 -7.28
N GLU A 305 -11.09 31.59 -6.32
CA GLU A 305 -11.42 32.44 -5.19
C GLU A 305 -11.83 33.85 -5.63
N LYS A 306 -11.07 34.46 -6.55
CA LYS A 306 -11.43 35.76 -7.13
C LYS A 306 -12.82 35.71 -7.77
N LYS A 307 -13.16 34.65 -8.50
CA LYS A 307 -14.48 34.48 -9.12
C LYS A 307 -15.57 34.38 -8.06
N ASN A 308 -15.34 33.63 -6.99
CA ASN A 308 -16.29 33.50 -5.88
C ASN A 308 -16.50 34.83 -5.15
N MET A 309 -15.42 35.57 -4.84
CA MET A 309 -15.50 36.90 -4.23
C MET A 309 -16.24 37.91 -5.11
N LEU A 310 -16.00 37.90 -6.43
CA LEU A 310 -16.75 38.74 -7.37
C LEU A 310 -18.23 38.37 -7.44
N GLY A 311 -18.55 37.08 -7.34
CA GLY A 311 -19.93 36.59 -7.22
C GLY A 311 -20.61 37.14 -5.96
N ALA A 312 -19.98 37.00 -4.80
CA ALA A 312 -20.49 37.54 -3.54
C ALA A 312 -20.64 39.07 -3.59
N TYR A 313 -19.67 39.79 -4.16
CA TYR A 313 -19.76 41.24 -4.36
C TYR A 313 -20.95 41.63 -5.25
N SER A 314 -21.21 40.88 -6.33
CA SER A 314 -22.36 41.16 -7.20
C SER A 314 -23.70 40.99 -6.47
N LEU A 315 -23.81 39.97 -5.59
CA LEU A 315 -24.99 39.75 -4.76
C LEU A 315 -25.16 40.86 -3.71
N LEU A 316 -24.08 41.27 -3.05
CA LEU A 316 -24.10 42.40 -2.12
C LEU A 316 -24.57 43.69 -2.79
N LYS A 317 -24.14 43.94 -4.03
CA LYS A 317 -24.58 45.10 -4.81
C LYS A 317 -26.07 45.03 -5.17
N VAL A 318 -26.61 43.84 -5.43
CA VAL A 318 -28.06 43.65 -5.61
C VAL A 318 -28.80 43.98 -4.32
N ILE A 319 -28.36 43.44 -3.17
CA ILE A 319 -28.96 43.73 -1.86
C ILE A 319 -28.92 45.22 -1.54
N GLU A 320 -27.79 45.89 -1.80
CA GLU A 320 -27.66 47.35 -1.65
C GLU A 320 -28.70 48.10 -2.49
N SER A 321 -28.88 47.70 -3.76
CA SER A 321 -29.86 48.33 -4.64
C SER A 321 -31.31 48.10 -4.17
N GLU A 322 -31.64 46.92 -3.64
CA GLU A 322 -32.94 46.62 -3.06
C GLU A 322 -33.20 47.44 -1.79
N LEU A 323 -32.23 47.52 -0.89
CA LEU A 323 -32.30 48.34 0.33
C LEU A 323 -32.49 49.81 0.00
N GLN A 324 -31.77 50.33 -1.01
CA GLN A 324 -31.96 51.70 -1.48
C GLN A 324 -33.37 51.90 -2.06
N GLY A 325 -33.91 50.90 -2.77
CA GLY A 325 -35.30 50.85 -3.21
C GLY A 325 -36.28 50.95 -2.04
N TYR A 326 -36.11 50.12 -1.01
CA TYR A 326 -36.95 50.15 0.20
C TYR A 326 -36.86 51.49 0.94
N LEU A 327 -35.66 52.07 1.05
CA LEU A 327 -35.45 53.36 1.69
C LEU A 327 -36.18 54.48 0.92
N SER A 328 -36.07 54.51 -0.42
CA SER A 328 -36.78 55.48 -1.25
C SER A 328 -38.30 55.34 -1.16
N SER A 329 -38.82 54.11 -1.13
CA SER A 329 -40.25 53.83 -0.95
C SER A 329 -40.75 54.28 0.43
N THR A 330 -39.95 54.02 1.47
CA THR A 330 -40.25 54.43 2.85
C THR A 330 -40.23 55.95 2.97
N MET A 331 -39.23 56.63 2.41
CA MET A 331 -39.20 58.11 2.33
C MET A 331 -40.42 58.66 1.57
N GLY A 332 -40.83 58.02 0.47
CA GLY A 332 -42.05 58.39 -0.24
C GLY A 332 -43.32 58.20 0.59
N ARG A 333 -43.41 57.14 1.40
CA ARG A 333 -44.51 56.92 2.36
C ARG A 333 -44.52 57.96 3.47
N VAL A 334 -43.36 58.24 4.07
CA VAL A 334 -43.21 59.25 5.13
C VAL A 334 -43.56 60.64 4.59
N GLY A 335 -43.12 60.99 3.38
CA GLY A 335 -43.51 62.24 2.72
C GLY A 335 -45.02 62.35 2.51
N ARG A 336 -45.69 61.25 2.11
CA ARG A 336 -47.17 61.22 2.03
C ARG A 336 -47.84 61.35 3.40
N CYS A 337 -47.32 60.69 4.44
CA CYS A 337 -47.84 60.84 5.80
C CYS A 337 -47.69 62.27 6.31
N LEU A 338 -46.52 62.90 6.10
CA LEU A 338 -46.29 64.29 6.46
C LEU A 338 -47.22 65.24 5.70
N ALA A 339 -47.43 65.01 4.40
CA ALA A 339 -48.39 65.78 3.61
C ALA A 339 -49.84 65.59 4.11
N LEU A 340 -50.21 64.39 4.55
CA LEU A 340 -51.51 64.13 5.19
C LEU A 340 -51.62 64.82 6.55
N THR A 341 -50.58 64.80 7.38
CA THR A 341 -50.55 65.51 8.67
C THR A 341 -50.65 67.02 8.46
N GLN A 342 -49.98 67.55 7.43
CA GLN A 342 -50.05 68.97 7.09
C GLN A 342 -51.42 69.37 6.53
N ALA A 343 -52.03 68.52 5.68
CA ALA A 343 -53.41 68.71 5.24
C ALA A 343 -54.43 68.57 6.40
N ALA A 344 -54.15 67.72 7.38
CA ALA A 344 -54.96 67.59 8.59
C ALA A 344 -54.80 68.78 9.55
N SER A 345 -53.64 69.44 9.58
CA SER A 345 -53.44 70.68 10.34
C SER A 345 -54.05 71.91 9.66
N ASP A 346 -54.21 71.88 8.33
CA ASP A 346 -54.88 72.94 7.55
C ASP A 346 -56.42 72.88 7.68
N LEU A 347 -56.98 71.77 8.18
CA LEU A 347 -58.37 71.67 8.59
C LEU A 347 -58.55 72.43 9.92
N GLN A 348 -58.92 73.70 9.79
CA GLN A 348 -59.21 74.59 10.91
C GLN A 348 -60.25 73.99 11.87
N GLU A 349 -59.96 74.08 13.18
CA GLU A 349 -60.74 73.56 14.31
C GLU A 349 -62.26 73.75 14.12
N GLN A 350 -62.95 72.70 13.66
CA GLN A 350 -64.41 72.60 13.80
C GLN A 350 -64.71 72.27 15.26
N GLY A 351 -64.92 73.33 16.03
CA GLY A 351 -65.31 73.29 17.43
C GLY A 351 -66.76 72.83 17.61
N ALA A 352 -67.01 71.55 17.35
CA ALA A 352 -68.07 70.70 17.94
C ALA A 352 -68.10 69.37 17.15
N VAL A 353 -68.15 68.25 17.86
CA VAL A 353 -68.48 66.96 17.25
C VAL A 353 -69.93 67.03 16.76
N ASP A 354 -70.18 66.74 15.48
CA ASP A 354 -71.53 66.71 14.91
C ASP A 354 -72.35 65.59 15.58
N ASP A 355 -73.61 65.86 15.95
CA ASP A 355 -74.51 64.93 16.66
C ASP A 355 -74.78 63.63 15.88
N ARG A 356 -74.43 63.62 14.58
CA ARG A 356 -74.52 62.43 13.70
C ARG A 356 -73.32 61.50 13.83
N ASP A 357 -72.22 61.95 14.43
CA ASP A 357 -70.96 61.23 14.46
C ASP A 357 -70.92 60.22 15.62
N THR A 358 -71.62 59.10 15.40
CA THR A 358 -71.78 58.00 16.36
C THR A 358 -70.44 57.44 16.85
N LEU A 359 -69.38 57.56 16.04
CA LEU A 359 -68.04 57.08 16.38
C LEU A 359 -67.37 57.97 17.43
N LEU A 360 -67.37 59.28 17.26
CA LEU A 360 -66.76 60.20 18.24
C LEU A 360 -67.55 60.25 19.55
N HIS A 361 -68.87 60.09 19.48
CA HIS A 361 -69.69 59.86 20.67
C HIS A 361 -69.39 58.51 21.34
N GLY A 362 -69.20 57.43 20.57
CA GLY A 362 -68.79 56.14 21.12
C GLY A 362 -67.41 56.16 21.78
N VAL A 363 -66.45 56.90 21.19
CA VAL A 363 -65.12 57.13 21.78
C VAL A 363 -65.24 57.93 23.08
N ARG A 364 -66.07 58.98 23.13
CA ARG A 364 -66.37 59.70 24.38
C ARG A 364 -66.92 58.76 25.45
N ASP A 365 -67.89 57.93 25.09
CA ASP A 365 -68.54 57.03 26.05
C ASP A 365 -67.52 56.02 26.61
N LEU A 366 -66.67 55.44 25.76
CA LEU A 366 -65.56 54.60 26.20
C LEU A 366 -64.57 55.35 27.11
N LEU A 367 -64.17 56.57 26.76
CA LEU A 367 -63.27 57.38 27.59
C LEU A 367 -63.91 57.73 28.95
N SER A 368 -65.22 58.03 28.98
CA SER A 368 -65.96 58.33 30.21
C SER A 368 -66.05 57.14 31.17
N ILE A 369 -66.08 55.91 30.63
CA ILE A 369 -66.06 54.67 31.42
C ILE A 369 -64.71 54.51 32.14
N HIS A 370 -63.61 54.95 31.53
CA HIS A 370 -62.27 54.82 32.12
C HIS A 370 -61.97 55.90 33.17
N SER A 371 -62.54 57.11 33.03
CA SER A 371 -62.25 58.23 33.93
C SER A 371 -63.04 58.24 35.25
N ASN A 372 -63.96 57.28 35.48
CA ASN A 372 -64.82 57.20 36.68
C ASN A 372 -65.55 58.49 37.08
N ALA A 373 -65.69 59.46 36.16
CA ALA A 373 -66.42 60.69 36.38
C ALA A 373 -67.91 60.46 36.09
N GLN A 374 -68.60 59.78 37.01
CA GLN A 374 -70.06 59.83 37.06
C GLN A 374 -70.49 61.21 37.57
N ALA A 375 -70.63 62.19 36.67
CA ALA A 375 -71.45 63.37 36.88
C ALA A 375 -71.73 64.10 35.56
N GLY A 376 -72.90 63.85 34.98
CA GLY A 376 -73.48 64.65 33.90
C GLY A 376 -72.93 64.34 32.51
N LEU A 377 -73.74 63.69 31.67
CA LEU A 377 -73.54 63.67 30.23
C LEU A 377 -73.58 65.11 29.71
N SER A 378 -72.41 65.74 29.56
CA SER A 378 -72.29 66.98 28.79
C SER A 378 -72.73 66.67 27.36
N ILE A 379 -73.86 67.27 26.95
CA ILE A 379 -74.41 67.18 25.59
C ILE A 379 -73.43 67.82 24.59
N TYR A 380 -72.56 68.73 25.06
CA TYR A 380 -71.54 69.36 24.23
C TYR A 380 -70.21 68.61 24.31
N VAL A 381 -69.67 68.23 23.15
CA VAL A 381 -68.40 67.51 23.01
C VAL A 381 -67.51 68.30 22.04
N SER A 382 -66.42 68.86 22.54
CA SER A 382 -65.41 69.47 21.68
C SER A 382 -64.38 68.41 21.28
N ALA A 383 -64.04 68.34 19.99
CA ALA A 383 -62.94 67.52 19.48
C ALA A 383 -61.63 67.72 20.27
N PRO A 384 -61.20 68.95 20.64
CA PRO A 384 -60.02 69.13 21.48
C PRO A 384 -60.16 68.55 22.89
N GLY A 385 -61.38 68.49 23.45
CA GLY A 385 -61.62 67.87 24.76
C GLY A 385 -61.45 66.35 24.73
N ILE A 386 -61.92 65.68 23.66
CA ILE A 386 -61.65 64.24 23.44
C ILE A 386 -60.15 64.03 23.27
N VAL A 387 -59.49 64.84 22.44
CA VAL A 387 -58.04 64.73 22.21
C VAL A 387 -57.26 64.90 23.51
N GLN A 388 -57.64 65.83 24.38
CA GLN A 388 -56.98 66.03 25.67
C GLN A 388 -57.17 64.83 26.61
N GLN A 389 -58.35 64.20 26.63
CA GLN A 389 -58.60 62.98 27.42
C GLN A 389 -57.82 61.77 26.89
N ILE A 390 -57.74 61.62 25.56
CA ILE A 390 -56.91 60.59 24.92
C ILE A 390 -55.42 60.84 25.22
N SER A 391 -54.99 62.10 25.22
CA SER A 391 -53.61 62.49 25.53
C SER A 391 -53.25 62.18 26.99
N ALA A 392 -54.18 62.41 27.93
CA ALA A 392 -54.01 62.05 29.33
C ALA A 392 -53.91 60.53 29.52
N LEU A 393 -54.81 59.76 28.89
CA LEU A 393 -54.73 58.30 28.88
C LEU A 393 -53.45 57.76 28.24
N HIS A 394 -52.96 58.43 27.19
CA HIS A 394 -51.69 58.10 26.59
C HIS A 394 -50.53 58.37 27.55
N ALA A 395 -50.55 59.49 28.28
CA ALA A 395 -49.56 59.76 29.33
C ALA A 395 -49.61 58.70 30.45
N ASP A 396 -50.80 58.28 30.88
CA ASP A 396 -50.99 57.23 31.88
C ASP A 396 -50.52 55.85 31.38
N LEU A 397 -50.70 55.55 30.09
CA LEU A 397 -50.13 54.34 29.48
C LEU A 397 -48.60 54.40 29.43
N MET A 398 -48.04 55.56 29.12
CA MET A 398 -46.58 55.74 29.08
C MET A 398 -45.97 55.65 30.48
N THR A 399 -46.65 56.14 31.53
CA THR A 399 -46.20 55.93 32.91
C THR A 399 -46.29 54.45 33.30
N LEU A 400 -47.40 53.76 33.03
CA LEU A 400 -47.51 52.31 33.27
C LEU A 400 -46.48 51.49 32.49
N GLN A 401 -46.21 51.87 31.24
CA GLN A 401 -45.21 51.19 30.41
C GLN A 401 -43.80 51.46 30.95
N SER A 402 -43.51 52.68 31.42
CA SER A 402 -42.26 52.99 32.11
C SER A 402 -42.12 52.24 33.45
N ASP A 403 -43.21 52.07 34.19
CA ASP A 403 -43.22 51.27 35.41
C ASP A 403 -43.00 49.79 35.09
N LEU A 404 -43.60 49.26 34.02
CA LEU A 404 -43.38 47.89 33.56
C LEU A 404 -41.94 47.67 33.07
N GLU A 405 -41.38 48.64 32.35
CA GLU A 405 -40.01 48.58 31.82
C GLU A 405 -38.94 48.80 32.89
N ASN A 406 -39.22 49.52 33.99
CA ASN A 406 -38.24 49.81 35.03
C ASN A 406 -38.43 48.96 36.30
N SER A 407 -39.65 48.88 36.86
CA SER A 407 -39.90 48.17 38.12
C SER A 407 -39.87 46.64 37.98
N LEU A 408 -40.39 46.09 36.86
CA LEU A 408 -40.44 44.65 36.63
C LEU A 408 -39.04 44.03 36.46
N PRO A 409 -38.09 44.61 35.70
CA PRO A 409 -36.73 44.09 35.66
C PRO A 409 -35.97 44.33 36.96
N GLU A 410 -36.25 45.40 37.72
CA GLU A 410 -35.68 45.59 39.05
C GLU A 410 -36.12 44.49 40.04
N ASP A 411 -37.42 44.17 40.08
CA ASP A 411 -37.95 43.08 40.90
C ASP A 411 -37.45 41.71 40.43
N ARG A 412 -37.37 41.48 39.10
CA ARG A 412 -36.76 40.27 38.55
C ARG A 412 -35.28 40.18 38.93
N ASN A 413 -34.54 41.27 38.86
CA ASN A 413 -33.14 41.31 39.27
C ASN A 413 -33.00 41.04 40.77
N ARG A 414 -33.90 41.56 41.62
CA ARG A 414 -33.94 41.23 43.06
C ARG A 414 -34.17 39.74 43.28
N CYS A 415 -35.15 39.14 42.62
CA CYS A 415 -35.39 37.69 42.71
C CYS A 415 -34.23 36.86 42.15
N ILE A 416 -33.58 37.30 41.07
CA ILE A 416 -32.39 36.64 40.51
C ILE A 416 -31.23 36.71 41.51
N ILE A 417 -31.03 37.86 42.17
CA ILE A 417 -30.00 38.02 43.21
C ILE A 417 -30.29 37.07 44.38
N GLU A 418 -31.52 37.00 44.87
CA GLU A 418 -31.95 36.07 45.92
C GLU A 418 -31.75 34.61 45.52
N LEU A 419 -32.07 34.24 44.27
CA LEU A 419 -31.79 32.90 43.73
C LEU A 419 -30.29 32.61 43.65
N CYS A 420 -29.49 33.58 43.21
CA CYS A 420 -28.03 33.45 43.14
C CYS A 420 -27.41 33.26 44.52
N THR A 421 -27.88 33.97 45.55
CA THR A 421 -27.39 33.77 46.93
C THR A 421 -27.79 32.40 47.48
N LEU A 422 -29.00 31.91 47.16
CA LEU A 422 -29.47 30.59 47.54
C LEU A 422 -28.66 29.48 46.85
N ILE A 423 -28.35 29.65 45.56
CA ILE A 423 -27.48 28.74 44.80
C ILE A 423 -26.06 28.74 45.38
N GLN A 424 -25.51 29.90 45.74
CA GLN A 424 -24.19 29.96 46.41
C GLN A 424 -24.21 29.24 47.77
N SER A 425 -25.28 29.36 48.55
CA SER A 425 -25.42 28.63 49.81
C SER A 425 -25.50 27.11 49.61
N LEU A 426 -26.23 26.66 48.58
CA LEU A 426 -26.30 25.25 48.18
C LEU A 426 -24.95 24.74 47.65
N GLN A 427 -24.24 25.55 46.87
CA GLN A 427 -22.89 25.23 46.41
C GLN A 427 -21.92 25.10 47.59
N GLN A 428 -21.99 25.96 48.60
CA GLN A 428 -21.17 25.82 49.82
C GLN A 428 -21.50 24.55 50.60
N LEU A 429 -22.77 24.11 50.63
CA LEU A 429 -23.18 22.86 51.27
C LEU A 429 -22.74 21.61 50.49
N LEU A 430 -22.87 21.62 49.16
CA LEU A 430 -22.53 20.50 48.29
C LEU A 430 -21.02 20.39 48.00
N PHE A 431 -20.34 21.53 47.95
CA PHE A 431 -18.92 21.68 47.60
C PHE A 431 -18.26 22.55 48.66
N ALA A 432 -17.85 21.93 49.76
CA ALA A 432 -17.40 22.63 50.96
C ALA A 432 -16.02 23.32 50.87
N SER A 433 -15.62 23.82 49.68
CA SER A 433 -14.64 24.91 49.42
C SER A 433 -14.03 24.92 47.99
N SER A 434 -14.44 24.05 47.06
CA SER A 434 -14.00 24.12 45.64
C SER A 434 -15.00 23.46 44.68
N THR A 435 -15.35 24.16 43.59
CA THR A 435 -16.29 23.75 42.53
C THR A 435 -15.77 22.64 41.60
N THR A 436 -14.55 22.13 41.84
CA THR A 436 -13.93 21.06 41.04
C THR A 436 -14.01 19.67 41.68
N ALA A 437 -14.57 19.54 42.89
CA ALA A 437 -14.77 18.23 43.53
C ALA A 437 -16.17 17.67 43.21
N GLN A 438 -16.30 16.34 43.16
CA GLN A 438 -17.60 15.67 42.97
C GLN A 438 -18.58 16.04 44.11
N PRO A 439 -19.88 16.22 43.81
CA PRO A 439 -20.86 16.63 44.82
C PRO A 439 -20.96 15.58 45.93
N ILE A 440 -20.74 15.99 47.18
CA ILE A 440 -20.86 15.10 48.33
C ILE A 440 -22.35 14.99 48.66
N LEU A 441 -23.01 13.98 48.09
CA LEU A 441 -24.45 13.72 48.30
C LEU A 441 -24.76 13.11 49.68
N THR A 442 -23.74 12.64 50.39
CA THR A 442 -23.88 11.95 51.67
C THR A 442 -23.45 12.87 52.80
N PRO A 443 -24.28 13.08 53.84
CA PRO A 443 -23.89 13.87 55.00
C PRO A 443 -22.54 13.40 55.56
N ARG A 444 -21.62 14.34 55.81
CA ARG A 444 -20.23 14.04 56.24
C ARG A 444 -20.13 13.14 57.47
N THR A 445 -21.15 13.17 58.33
CA THR A 445 -21.27 12.27 59.49
C THR A 445 -21.42 10.82 59.07
N LEU A 446 -22.29 10.54 58.10
CA LEU A 446 -22.53 9.21 57.55
C LEU A 446 -21.31 8.65 56.78
N MET A 447 -20.55 9.52 56.11
CA MET A 447 -19.35 9.11 55.39
C MET A 447 -18.26 8.58 56.34
N LYS A 448 -18.09 9.20 57.52
CA LYS A 448 -17.16 8.70 58.55
C LYS A 448 -17.58 7.34 59.09
N GLU A 449 -18.87 7.16 59.37
CA GLU A 449 -19.40 5.87 59.85
C GLU A 449 -19.27 4.76 58.80
N LEU A 450 -19.45 5.09 57.51
CA LEU A 450 -19.25 4.15 56.39
C LEU A 450 -17.78 3.74 56.25
N ASP A 451 -16.84 4.68 56.35
CA ASP A 451 -15.40 4.39 56.30
C ASP A 451 -14.96 3.48 57.47
N GLU A 452 -15.53 3.67 58.66
CA GLU A 452 -15.28 2.79 59.81
C GLU A 452 -15.87 1.39 59.61
N MET A 453 -17.08 1.30 59.06
CA MET A 453 -17.71 0.04 58.70
C MET A 453 -16.90 -0.73 57.63
N GLU A 454 -16.37 -0.03 56.62
CA GLU A 454 -15.54 -0.65 55.58
C GLU A 454 -14.23 -1.22 56.15
N LYS A 455 -13.59 -0.50 57.09
CA LYS A 455 -12.41 -1.02 57.82
C LYS A 455 -12.74 -2.28 58.64
N ILE A 456 -13.90 -2.34 59.26
CA ILE A 456 -14.35 -3.53 60.00
C ILE A 456 -14.62 -4.68 59.03
N ASN A 457 -15.27 -4.40 57.90
CA ASN A 457 -15.57 -5.41 56.88
C ASN A 457 -14.30 -5.99 56.26
N GLY A 458 -13.28 -5.16 56.01
CA GLY A 458 -11.96 -5.63 55.56
C GLY A 458 -11.29 -6.58 56.55
N LYS A 459 -11.33 -6.26 57.86
CA LYS A 459 -10.80 -7.15 58.91
C LYS A 459 -11.55 -8.49 58.96
N LEU A 460 -12.87 -8.46 58.78
CA LEU A 460 -13.69 -9.66 58.75
C LEU A 460 -13.36 -10.53 57.54
N SER A 461 -13.18 -9.93 56.36
CA SER A 461 -12.80 -10.65 55.14
C SER A 461 -11.49 -11.43 55.32
N VAL A 462 -10.47 -10.80 55.90
CA VAL A 462 -9.18 -11.46 56.16
C VAL A 462 -9.33 -12.64 57.13
N ALA A 463 -10.10 -12.48 58.21
CA ALA A 463 -10.35 -13.56 59.15
C ALA A 463 -11.10 -14.75 58.51
N VAL A 464 -12.05 -14.47 57.61
CA VAL A 464 -12.77 -15.51 56.86
C VAL A 464 -11.81 -16.23 55.91
N GLU A 465 -10.96 -15.51 55.19
CA GLU A 465 -9.95 -16.10 54.29
C GLU A 465 -9.00 -17.03 55.05
N GLU A 466 -8.48 -16.62 56.22
CA GLU A 466 -7.63 -17.47 57.06
C GLU A 466 -8.33 -18.78 57.47
N VAL A 467 -9.59 -18.71 57.92
CA VAL A 467 -10.37 -19.90 58.30
C VAL A 467 -10.61 -20.82 57.11
N THR A 468 -10.95 -20.25 55.93
CA THR A 468 -11.15 -21.06 54.73
C THR A 468 -9.85 -21.73 54.26
N LEU A 469 -8.70 -21.05 54.39
CA LEU A 469 -7.40 -21.60 54.05
C LEU A 469 -7.04 -22.79 54.94
N GLU A 470 -7.21 -22.66 56.26
CA GLU A 470 -6.99 -23.76 57.20
C GLU A 470 -7.94 -24.93 56.94
N HIS A 471 -9.20 -24.65 56.58
CA HIS A 471 -10.14 -25.68 56.18
C HIS A 471 -9.67 -26.44 54.92
N CYS A 472 -9.23 -25.73 53.89
CA CYS A 472 -8.69 -26.32 52.66
C CYS A 472 -7.45 -27.18 52.92
N LYS A 473 -6.49 -26.69 53.72
CA LYS A 473 -5.30 -27.47 54.12
C LYS A 473 -5.69 -28.78 54.79
N LYS A 474 -6.63 -28.73 55.74
CA LYS A 474 -7.11 -29.93 56.43
C LYS A 474 -7.82 -30.90 55.49
N ASN A 475 -8.56 -30.37 54.52
CA ASN A 475 -9.25 -31.18 53.52
C ASN A 475 -8.25 -31.90 52.58
N GLU A 476 -7.17 -31.24 52.17
CA GLU A 476 -6.10 -31.87 51.38
C GLU A 476 -5.35 -32.96 52.17
N ILE A 477 -5.07 -32.74 53.45
CA ILE A 477 -4.50 -33.79 54.34
C ILE A 477 -5.43 -35.02 54.37
N VAL A 478 -6.74 -34.82 54.47
CA VAL A 478 -7.73 -35.91 54.45
C VAL A 478 -7.76 -36.64 53.11
N LYS A 479 -7.63 -35.94 51.98
CA LYS A 479 -7.55 -36.57 50.64
C LYS A 479 -6.31 -37.44 50.49
N HIS A 480 -5.13 -36.91 50.86
CA HIS A 480 -3.86 -37.65 50.75
C HIS A 480 -3.80 -38.88 51.65
N HIS A 481 -4.43 -38.83 52.83
CA HIS A 481 -4.48 -39.95 53.77
C HIS A 481 -5.84 -40.67 53.75
N SER A 482 -6.55 -40.69 52.62
CA SER A 482 -7.91 -41.24 52.51
C SER A 482 -8.03 -42.71 52.94
N GLN A 483 -7.00 -43.52 52.67
CA GLN A 483 -6.96 -44.93 53.07
C GLN A 483 -6.75 -45.09 54.59
N GLU A 484 -5.89 -44.26 55.19
CA GLU A 484 -5.64 -44.25 56.64
C GLU A 484 -6.83 -43.68 57.40
N VAL A 485 -7.46 -42.61 56.91
CA VAL A 485 -8.70 -42.06 57.47
C VAL A 485 -9.84 -43.06 57.32
N GLY A 486 -9.92 -43.79 56.21
CA GLY A 486 -10.87 -44.89 56.02
C GLY A 486 -10.60 -46.09 56.93
N LEU A 487 -9.33 -46.38 57.25
CA LEU A 487 -8.93 -47.37 58.25
C LEU A 487 -9.24 -46.89 59.67
N GLN A 488 -8.93 -45.64 60.02
CA GLN A 488 -9.29 -45.04 61.31
C GLN A 488 -10.80 -45.03 61.53
N ARG A 489 -11.59 -44.63 60.51
CA ARG A 489 -13.06 -44.68 60.56
C ARG A 489 -13.56 -46.12 60.71
N ARG A 490 -12.98 -47.09 60.00
CA ARG A 490 -13.33 -48.52 60.13
C ARG A 490 -12.94 -49.10 61.47
N VAL A 491 -11.74 -48.82 61.99
CA VAL A 491 -11.28 -49.21 63.32
C VAL A 491 -12.16 -48.58 64.39
N PHE A 492 -12.52 -47.30 64.24
CA PHE A 492 -13.44 -46.61 65.14
C PHE A 492 -14.81 -47.30 65.15
N VAL A 493 -15.37 -47.61 63.98
CA VAL A 493 -16.65 -48.34 63.87
C VAL A 493 -16.54 -49.77 64.42
N ASP A 494 -15.50 -50.53 64.07
CA ASP A 494 -15.31 -51.92 64.50
C ASP A 494 -15.03 -52.02 66.01
N PHE A 495 -14.38 -51.01 66.60
CA PHE A 495 -14.17 -50.91 68.05
C PHE A 495 -15.49 -50.83 68.81
N PHE A 496 -16.47 -50.07 68.31
CA PHE A 496 -17.78 -49.94 68.97
C PHE A 496 -18.77 -51.04 68.56
N CYS A 497 -18.73 -51.52 67.32
CA CYS A 497 -19.79 -52.37 66.77
C CYS A 497 -19.43 -53.86 66.67
N ASN A 498 -18.16 -54.26 66.53
CA ASN A 498 -17.76 -55.68 66.36
C ASN A 498 -16.34 -55.97 66.90
N PRO A 499 -16.15 -56.00 68.23
CA PRO A 499 -14.82 -56.08 68.85
C PRO A 499 -14.09 -57.40 68.58
N GLU A 500 -14.79 -58.51 68.41
CA GLU A 500 -14.16 -59.82 68.12
C GLU A 500 -13.56 -59.87 66.70
N ARG A 501 -14.15 -59.15 65.75
CA ARG A 501 -13.61 -59.01 64.38
C ARG A 501 -12.32 -58.20 64.40
N LEU A 502 -12.29 -57.08 65.14
CA LEU A 502 -11.09 -56.28 65.33
C LEU A 502 -9.98 -57.10 66.03
N ARG A 503 -10.31 -57.88 67.07
CA ARG A 503 -9.37 -58.81 67.72
C ARG A 503 -8.81 -59.84 66.76
N SER A 504 -9.63 -60.42 65.87
CA SER A 504 -9.18 -61.38 64.87
C SER A 504 -8.24 -60.76 63.83
N GLN A 505 -8.55 -59.55 63.34
CA GLN A 505 -7.71 -58.81 62.40
C GLN A 505 -6.38 -58.40 63.02
N VAL A 506 -6.37 -57.97 64.29
CA VAL A 506 -5.14 -57.67 65.02
C VAL A 506 -4.30 -58.94 65.22
N ARG A 507 -4.91 -60.09 65.54
CA ARG A 507 -4.18 -61.38 65.63
C ARG A 507 -3.60 -61.80 64.28
N GLU A 508 -4.33 -61.62 63.18
CA GLU A 508 -3.88 -61.93 61.82
C GLU A 508 -2.74 -60.99 61.37
N LEU A 509 -2.84 -59.70 61.68
CA LEU A 509 -1.76 -58.73 61.45
C LEU A 509 -0.52 -59.08 62.27
N THR A 510 -0.71 -59.45 63.54
CA THR A 510 0.39 -59.86 64.42
C THR A 510 1.05 -61.15 63.93
N ALA A 511 0.26 -62.09 63.39
CA ALA A 511 0.78 -63.31 62.77
C ALA A 511 1.53 -63.03 61.46
N ARG A 512 1.04 -62.12 60.61
CA ARG A 512 1.74 -61.67 59.38
C ARG A 512 3.05 -60.95 59.69
N VAL A 513 3.08 -60.10 60.71
CA VAL A 513 4.32 -59.42 61.17
C VAL A 513 5.31 -60.44 61.72
N ARG A 514 4.86 -61.45 62.48
CA ARG A 514 5.74 -62.54 62.94
C ARG A 514 6.24 -63.42 61.80
N ALA A 515 5.44 -63.68 60.77
CA ALA A 515 5.86 -64.43 59.58
C ALA A 515 6.88 -63.65 58.73
N LEU A 516 6.75 -62.32 58.64
CA LEU A 516 7.75 -61.43 58.02
C LEU A 516 9.03 -61.25 58.85
N GLN A 517 9.02 -61.64 60.13
CA GLN A 517 10.20 -61.64 61.01
C GLN A 517 10.89 -63.02 61.08
N ALA A 518 10.28 -64.07 60.52
CA ALA A 518 10.83 -65.43 60.47
C ALA A 518 11.29 -65.85 59.06
N ALA A 519 11.13 -64.97 58.06
CA ALA A 519 11.82 -64.97 56.77
C ALA A 519 12.94 -63.91 56.84
#